data_AF-A0A3N9S1R5-F1
#
_entry.id   AF-A0A3N9S1R5-F1
#
_cell.length_a   1.000
_cell.length_b   1.000
_cell.length_c   1.000
_cell.angle_alpha   90.00
_cell.angle_beta   90.00
_cell.angle_gamma   90.00
#
_symmetry.space_group_name_H-M   'P 1'
#
loop_
_entity.id
_entity.type
_entity.pdbx_description
1 polymer ?
#
loop_
_entity_poly.entity_id
_entity_poly.type
_entity_poly.pdbx_seq_one_letter_code
_entity_poly.pdbx_strand_id
1 'polypeptide(L)'
;MGGSGNAARRLGGSSSAASSLHNALTSLASGQPLPPELGINPQALAGLTPAEIADVLVDAIKPIDGTQDAEATRDSAARALSDILAQNNDLTNLSPAQVDQVTAATLGYDVAHRIELDVGKSIIDKAPTKGEGLERLQEMKDYVREVVAAQYAAERVANGAIGRAVIDRISRDAIQQAFEVFEEEGGL
;
A
#
# COMPACT_ATOMS: atom_id res chain seq x y z
N MET A 1 24.54 4.48 -8.77
CA MET A 1 23.44 4.02 -7.90
C MET A 1 22.55 5.23 -7.61
N GLY A 2 21.35 5.29 -8.20
CA GLY A 2 20.42 6.42 -8.10
C GLY A 2 18.96 6.00 -7.87
N GLY A 3 18.75 4.73 -7.49
CA GLY A 3 17.43 4.11 -7.35
C GLY A 3 16.63 4.69 -6.18
N SER A 4 17.25 4.82 -5.00
CA SER A 4 16.58 5.36 -3.80
C SER A 4 15.97 6.76 -4.00
N GLY A 5 16.65 7.63 -4.77
CA GLY A 5 16.15 8.97 -5.10
C GLY A 5 14.97 8.99 -6.08
N ASN A 6 14.91 8.03 -7.01
CA ASN A 6 13.78 7.87 -7.92
C ASN A 6 12.59 7.17 -7.23
N ALA A 7 12.84 6.13 -6.44
CA ALA A 7 11.84 5.49 -5.59
C ALA A 7 11.13 6.53 -4.70
N ALA A 8 11.91 7.34 -3.99
CA ALA A 8 11.40 8.37 -3.09
C ALA A 8 10.59 9.47 -3.80
N ARG A 9 10.97 9.89 -5.02
CA ARG A 9 10.18 10.85 -5.82
C ARG A 9 8.83 10.29 -6.23
N ARG A 10 8.77 8.99 -6.54
CA ARG A 10 7.52 8.37 -6.97
C ARG A 10 6.55 8.28 -5.78
N LEU A 11 7.01 8.21 -4.51
CA LEU A 11 6.19 7.92 -3.31
C LEU A 11 5.08 8.95 -3.02
N GLY A 12 5.17 10.18 -3.54
CA GLY A 12 4.21 11.23 -3.22
C GLY A 12 2.74 10.88 -3.54
N GLY A 13 2.51 9.94 -4.48
CA GLY A 13 1.19 9.42 -4.84
C GLY A 13 0.64 8.36 -3.87
N SER A 14 1.50 7.52 -3.26
CA SER A 14 1.11 6.43 -2.35
C SER A 14 0.39 6.94 -1.13
N SER A 15 0.97 7.96 -0.51
CA SER A 15 0.53 8.49 0.78
C SER A 15 -0.82 9.17 0.65
N SER A 16 -1.08 9.78 -0.51
CA SER A 16 -2.38 10.36 -0.81
C SER A 16 -3.45 9.27 -0.93
N ALA A 17 -3.19 8.21 -1.70
CA ALA A 17 -4.14 7.13 -1.89
C ALA A 17 -4.43 6.38 -0.57
N ALA A 18 -3.39 6.07 0.22
CA ALA A 18 -3.56 5.44 1.52
C ALA A 18 -4.35 6.32 2.51
N SER A 19 -4.10 7.64 2.52
CA SER A 19 -4.87 8.57 3.36
C SER A 19 -6.34 8.67 2.93
N SER A 20 -6.60 8.74 1.62
CA SER A 20 -7.96 8.75 1.08
C SER A 20 -8.70 7.45 1.40
N LEU A 21 -8.02 6.30 1.29
CA LEU A 21 -8.57 4.99 1.67
C LEU A 21 -8.90 4.92 3.16
N HIS A 22 -7.98 5.36 4.02
CA HIS A 22 -8.18 5.42 5.47
C HIS A 22 -9.42 6.23 5.84
N ASN A 23 -9.57 7.41 5.26
CA ASN A 23 -10.72 8.29 5.50
C ASN A 23 -12.02 7.65 4.99
N ALA A 24 -12.00 7.05 3.79
CA ALA A 24 -13.17 6.37 3.23
C ALA A 24 -13.64 5.22 4.13
N LEU A 25 -12.72 4.34 4.54
CA LEU A 25 -13.04 3.20 5.40
C LEU A 25 -13.49 3.63 6.80
N THR A 26 -12.90 4.70 7.35
CA THR A 26 -13.34 5.27 8.64
C THR A 26 -14.76 5.81 8.56
N SER A 27 -15.08 6.59 7.50
CA SER A 27 -16.44 7.08 7.27
C SER A 27 -17.43 5.92 7.09
N LEU A 28 -17.07 4.93 6.27
CA LEU A 28 -17.91 3.77 5.99
C LEU A 28 -18.20 2.97 7.27
N ALA A 29 -17.16 2.67 8.06
CA ALA A 29 -17.27 1.93 9.32
C ALA A 29 -18.05 2.66 10.42
N SER A 30 -18.11 4.00 10.37
CA SER A 30 -18.85 4.83 11.33
C SER A 30 -20.25 5.23 10.85
N GLY A 31 -20.68 4.72 9.69
CA GLY A 31 -21.95 5.10 9.06
C GLY A 31 -22.03 6.59 8.68
N GLN A 32 -20.88 7.26 8.56
CA GLN A 32 -20.79 8.65 8.14
C GLN A 32 -20.77 8.75 6.61
N PRO A 33 -21.18 9.90 6.04
CA PRO A 33 -21.01 10.15 4.63
C PRO A 33 -19.54 9.98 4.22
N LEU A 34 -19.33 9.34 3.06
CA LEU A 34 -17.99 9.26 2.46
C LEU A 34 -17.46 10.66 2.13
N PRO A 35 -16.13 10.85 2.16
CA PRO A 35 -15.52 12.11 1.79
C PRO A 35 -16.00 12.61 0.40
N PRO A 36 -16.54 13.84 0.28
CA PRO A 36 -17.14 14.34 -0.97
C PRO A 36 -16.21 14.28 -2.18
N GLU A 37 -14.90 14.42 -1.95
CA GLU A 37 -13.86 14.35 -2.98
C GLU A 37 -13.79 13.00 -3.71
N LEU A 38 -14.33 11.93 -3.12
CA LEU A 38 -14.41 10.63 -3.77
C LEU A 38 -15.51 10.56 -4.84
N GLY A 39 -16.47 11.49 -4.81
CA GLY A 39 -17.59 11.50 -5.77
C GLY A 39 -18.51 10.27 -5.69
N ILE A 40 -18.41 9.45 -4.63
CA ILE A 40 -19.22 8.24 -4.46
C ILE A 40 -20.60 8.65 -3.94
N ASN A 41 -21.65 8.23 -4.66
CA ASN A 41 -23.02 8.31 -4.18
C ASN A 41 -23.26 7.20 -3.14
N PRO A 42 -23.58 7.50 -1.86
CA PRO A 42 -23.77 6.46 -0.84
C PRO A 42 -24.87 5.44 -1.19
N GLN A 43 -25.87 5.86 -1.95
CA GLN A 43 -26.98 5.02 -2.41
C GLN A 43 -26.54 4.05 -3.50
N ALA A 44 -25.44 4.34 -4.20
CA ALA A 44 -24.85 3.41 -5.16
C ALA A 44 -24.11 2.25 -4.50
N LEU A 45 -23.78 2.36 -3.20
CA LEU A 45 -23.18 1.27 -2.43
C LEU A 45 -24.23 0.29 -1.88
N ALA A 46 -25.50 0.71 -1.83
CA ALA A 46 -26.56 -0.10 -1.28
C ALA A 46 -26.80 -1.36 -2.14
N GLY A 47 -26.70 -2.54 -1.53
CA GLY A 47 -26.90 -3.82 -2.20
C GLY A 47 -25.68 -4.37 -2.94
N LEU A 48 -24.56 -3.64 -2.95
CA LEU A 48 -23.29 -4.15 -3.45
C LEU A 48 -22.70 -5.18 -2.48
N THR A 49 -21.99 -6.16 -3.03
CA THR A 49 -21.16 -7.08 -2.27
C THR A 49 -19.93 -6.35 -1.71
N PRO A 50 -19.28 -6.89 -0.66
CA PRO A 50 -18.06 -6.29 -0.11
C PRO A 50 -16.94 -6.11 -1.14
N ALA A 51 -16.83 -7.03 -2.12
CA ALA A 51 -15.87 -6.93 -3.22
C ALA A 51 -16.21 -5.78 -4.18
N GLU A 52 -17.48 -5.62 -4.56
CA GLU A 52 -17.91 -4.50 -5.41
C GLU A 52 -17.74 -3.14 -4.69
N ILE A 53 -17.95 -3.08 -3.38
CA ILE A 53 -17.64 -1.88 -2.58
C ILE A 53 -16.14 -1.59 -2.63
N ALA A 54 -15.29 -2.60 -2.49
CA ALA A 54 -13.84 -2.44 -2.61
C ALA A 54 -13.43 -1.88 -3.98
N ASP A 55 -13.99 -2.41 -5.07
CA ASP A 55 -13.72 -1.93 -6.43
C ASP A 55 -14.13 -0.46 -6.60
N VAL A 56 -15.31 -0.06 -6.12
CA VAL A 56 -15.78 1.33 -6.15
C VAL A 56 -14.85 2.25 -5.37
N LEU A 57 -14.36 1.82 -4.21
CA LEU A 57 -13.41 2.59 -3.41
C LEU A 57 -12.08 2.76 -4.15
N VAL A 58 -11.53 1.70 -4.73
CA VAL A 58 -10.27 1.76 -5.50
C VAL A 58 -10.39 2.73 -6.67
N ASP A 59 -11.50 2.66 -7.41
CA ASP A 59 -11.77 3.54 -8.55
C ASP A 59 -11.88 5.02 -8.17
N ALA A 60 -12.51 5.31 -7.02
CA ALA A 60 -12.64 6.67 -6.53
C ALA A 60 -11.33 7.25 -5.98
N ILE A 61 -10.55 6.43 -5.26
CA ILE A 61 -9.32 6.88 -4.58
C ILE A 61 -8.19 7.14 -5.57
N LYS A 62 -8.07 6.28 -6.59
CA LYS A 62 -7.07 6.45 -7.64
C LYS A 62 -7.71 6.15 -8.99
N PRO A 63 -8.30 7.16 -9.66
CA PRO A 63 -8.84 7.00 -11.00
C PRO A 63 -7.76 6.54 -11.98
N ILE A 64 -8.16 5.73 -12.96
CA ILE A 64 -7.24 5.27 -14.01
C ILE A 64 -6.85 6.48 -14.88
N ASP A 65 -5.56 6.80 -14.83
CA ASP A 65 -4.91 7.88 -15.60
C ASP A 65 -3.90 7.33 -16.62
N GLY A 66 -3.74 6.00 -16.69
CA GLY A 66 -2.87 5.29 -17.62
C GLY A 66 -1.39 5.29 -17.24
N THR A 67 -1.01 5.89 -16.10
CA THR A 67 0.39 5.84 -15.63
C THR A 67 0.66 4.54 -14.86
N GLN A 68 1.88 4.00 -15.01
CA GLN A 68 2.28 2.80 -14.27
C GLN A 68 2.20 3.01 -12.75
N ASP A 69 2.55 4.21 -12.27
CA ASP A 69 2.46 4.54 -10.86
C ASP A 69 1.01 4.53 -10.36
N ALA A 70 0.05 4.99 -11.18
CA ALA A 70 -1.36 4.94 -10.81
C ALA A 70 -1.90 3.51 -10.75
N GLU A 71 -1.60 2.69 -11.75
CA GLU A 71 -2.04 1.30 -11.76
C GLU A 71 -1.41 0.49 -10.62
N ALA A 72 -0.14 0.75 -10.28
CA ALA A 72 0.53 0.15 -9.13
C ALA A 72 -0.18 0.50 -7.81
N THR A 73 -0.57 1.76 -7.63
CA THR A 73 -1.30 2.19 -6.43
C THR A 73 -2.71 1.62 -6.38
N ARG A 74 -3.40 1.49 -7.53
CA ARG A 74 -4.71 0.81 -7.61
C ARG A 74 -4.61 -0.66 -7.22
N ASP A 75 -3.65 -1.39 -7.78
CA ASP A 75 -3.36 -2.79 -7.44
C ASP A 75 -3.03 -2.95 -5.95
N SER A 76 -2.26 -2.03 -5.38
CA SER A 76 -1.90 -2.04 -3.96
C SER A 76 -3.10 -1.89 -3.03
N ALA A 77 -4.01 -0.96 -3.33
CA ALA A 77 -5.26 -0.77 -2.58
C ALA A 77 -6.20 -1.97 -2.74
N ALA A 78 -6.34 -2.49 -3.95
CA ALA A 78 -7.17 -3.67 -4.24
C ALA A 78 -6.71 -4.91 -3.47
N ARG A 79 -5.39 -5.17 -3.42
CA ARG A 79 -4.82 -6.27 -2.65
C ARG A 79 -5.04 -6.10 -1.15
N ALA A 80 -4.81 -4.92 -0.61
CA ALA A 80 -5.04 -4.66 0.81
C ALA A 80 -6.51 -4.85 1.22
N LEU A 81 -7.45 -4.44 0.36
CA LEU A 81 -8.88 -4.66 0.57
C LEU A 81 -9.25 -6.15 0.42
N SER A 82 -8.68 -6.84 -0.56
CA SER A 82 -8.87 -8.29 -0.70
C SER A 82 -8.36 -9.05 0.53
N ASP A 83 -7.21 -8.66 1.08
CA ASP A 83 -6.62 -9.30 2.25
C ASP A 83 -7.50 -9.16 3.51
N ILE A 84 -8.12 -7.99 3.73
CA ILE A 84 -9.02 -7.80 4.87
C ILE A 84 -10.35 -8.52 4.67
N LEU A 85 -10.85 -8.59 3.43
CA LEU A 85 -12.06 -9.33 3.08
C LEU A 85 -11.87 -10.85 3.20
N ALA A 86 -10.70 -11.37 2.86
CA ALA A 86 -10.35 -12.78 3.01
C ALA A 86 -10.39 -13.25 4.48
N GLN A 87 -10.30 -12.32 5.43
CA GLN A 87 -10.47 -12.56 6.86
C GLN A 87 -11.94 -12.52 7.31
N ASN A 88 -12.89 -12.46 6.36
CA ASN A 88 -14.35 -12.34 6.58
C ASN A 88 -14.78 -11.05 7.28
N ASN A 89 -14.03 -9.96 7.10
CA ASN A 89 -14.41 -8.66 7.63
C ASN A 89 -15.41 -7.94 6.72
N ASP A 90 -16.25 -7.11 7.32
CA ASP A 90 -17.19 -6.22 6.63
C ASP A 90 -16.60 -4.81 6.55
N LEU A 91 -16.42 -4.29 5.33
CA LEU A 91 -15.89 -2.93 5.10
C LEU A 91 -16.74 -1.84 5.74
N THR A 92 -18.04 -2.11 5.97
CA THR A 92 -18.97 -1.19 6.62
C THR A 92 -18.95 -1.26 8.15
N ASN A 93 -18.12 -2.14 8.72
CA ASN A 93 -18.02 -2.35 10.15
C ASN A 93 -16.59 -2.69 10.59
N LEU A 94 -15.59 -2.05 9.97
CA LEU A 94 -14.20 -2.22 10.37
C LEU A 94 -13.92 -1.51 11.69
N SER A 95 -13.20 -2.18 12.60
CA SER A 95 -12.60 -1.52 13.76
C SER A 95 -11.50 -0.55 13.32
N PRO A 96 -11.15 0.46 14.15
CA PRO A 96 -10.03 1.35 13.85
C PRO A 96 -8.72 0.61 13.56
N ALA A 97 -8.46 -0.50 14.27
CA ALA A 97 -7.28 -1.33 14.04
C ALA A 97 -7.29 -2.01 12.65
N GLN A 98 -8.46 -2.42 12.16
CA GLN A 98 -8.60 -3.01 10.82
C GLN A 98 -8.48 -1.95 9.72
N VAL A 99 -8.97 -0.74 9.96
CA VAL A 99 -8.73 0.39 9.05
C VAL A 99 -7.23 0.71 8.98
N ASP A 100 -6.55 0.74 10.13
CA ASP A 100 -5.10 0.90 10.21
C ASP A 100 -4.35 -0.23 9.48
N GLN A 101 -4.81 -1.49 9.64
CA GLN A 101 -4.25 -2.64 8.92
C GLN A 101 -4.34 -2.49 7.40
N VAL A 102 -5.52 -2.11 6.87
CA VAL A 102 -5.69 -1.90 5.41
C VAL A 102 -4.82 -0.73 4.92
N THR A 103 -4.71 0.33 5.72
CA THR A 103 -3.87 1.49 5.40
C THR A 103 -2.40 1.08 5.31
N ALA A 104 -1.89 0.37 6.32
CA ALA A 104 -0.51 -0.12 6.33
C ALA A 104 -0.23 -1.13 5.21
N ALA A 105 -1.17 -2.05 4.93
CA ALA A 105 -1.04 -3.01 3.84
C ALA A 105 -0.99 -2.33 2.47
N THR A 106 -1.82 -1.31 2.24
CA THR A 106 -1.81 -0.52 1.00
C THR A 106 -0.44 0.13 0.79
N LEU A 107 0.13 0.74 1.83
CA LEU A 107 1.47 1.32 1.78
C LEU A 107 2.54 0.25 1.54
N GLY A 108 2.45 -0.90 2.21
CA GLY A 108 3.39 -1.99 2.05
C GLY A 108 3.45 -2.50 0.62
N TYR A 109 2.28 -2.78 0.01
CA TYR A 109 2.21 -3.20 -1.39
C TYR A 109 2.77 -2.14 -2.34
N ASP A 110 2.42 -0.88 -2.13
CA ASP A 110 2.81 0.19 -3.03
C ASP A 110 4.32 0.47 -2.95
N VAL A 111 4.91 0.43 -1.76
CA VAL A 111 6.36 0.51 -1.56
C VAL A 111 7.08 -0.68 -2.20
N ALA A 112 6.58 -1.90 -1.99
CA ALA A 112 7.14 -3.10 -2.60
C ALA A 112 7.12 -3.04 -4.14
N HIS A 113 6.03 -2.53 -4.72
CA HIS A 113 5.90 -2.37 -6.17
C HIS A 113 6.91 -1.37 -6.73
N ARG A 114 7.21 -0.28 -6.01
CA ARG A 114 8.20 0.72 -6.43
C ARG A 114 9.60 0.16 -6.43
N ILE A 115 9.95 -0.61 -5.41
CA ILE A 115 11.24 -1.28 -5.32
C ILE A 115 11.36 -2.30 -6.48
N GLU A 116 10.30 -3.07 -6.74
CA GLU A 116 10.27 -3.98 -7.89
C GLU A 116 10.50 -3.25 -9.23
N LEU A 117 9.87 -2.09 -9.44
CA LEU A 117 10.08 -1.32 -10.67
C LEU A 117 11.50 -0.75 -10.80
N ASP A 118 12.16 -0.43 -9.69
CA ASP A 118 13.48 0.18 -9.70
C ASP A 118 14.62 -0.86 -9.78
N VAL A 119 14.48 -2.00 -9.09
CA VAL A 119 15.55 -3.01 -8.99
C VAL A 119 15.15 -4.44 -9.31
N GLY A 120 13.86 -4.74 -9.51
CA GLY A 120 13.37 -6.11 -9.73
C GLY A 120 14.05 -6.81 -10.91
N LYS A 121 14.24 -6.10 -12.03
CA LYS A 121 15.00 -6.64 -13.17
C LYS A 121 16.46 -6.95 -12.81
N SER A 122 17.13 -6.06 -12.09
CA SER A 122 18.53 -6.29 -11.70
C SER A 122 18.67 -7.47 -10.75
N ILE A 123 17.71 -7.68 -9.85
CA ILE A 123 17.70 -8.83 -8.94
C ILE A 123 17.57 -10.13 -9.73
N ILE A 124 16.63 -10.18 -10.69
CA ILE A 124 16.42 -11.37 -11.52
C ILE A 124 17.62 -11.65 -12.42
N ASP A 125 18.21 -10.62 -13.05
CA ASP A 125 19.31 -10.78 -13.99
C ASP A 125 20.63 -11.21 -13.32
N LYS A 126 20.82 -10.91 -12.03
CA LYS A 126 22.02 -11.28 -11.26
C LYS A 126 21.92 -12.64 -10.57
N ALA A 127 20.72 -13.19 -10.44
CA ALA A 127 20.52 -14.47 -9.80
C ALA A 127 21.08 -15.63 -10.66
N PRO A 128 21.57 -16.73 -10.05
CA PRO A 128 22.07 -17.88 -10.79
C PRO A 128 21.01 -18.50 -11.70
N THR A 129 19.74 -18.44 -11.29
CA THR A 129 18.60 -18.82 -12.11
C THR A 129 17.48 -17.79 -12.04
N LYS A 130 16.61 -17.78 -13.05
CA LYS A 130 15.39 -16.96 -13.05
C LYS A 130 14.47 -17.29 -11.87
N GLY A 131 14.40 -18.56 -11.46
CA GLY A 131 13.57 -19.00 -10.34
C GLY A 131 14.03 -18.38 -9.02
N GLU A 132 15.32 -18.49 -8.72
CA GLU A 132 15.93 -17.88 -7.53
C GLU A 132 15.80 -16.34 -7.55
N GLY A 133 15.93 -15.72 -8.73
CA GLY A 133 15.73 -14.28 -8.87
C GLY A 133 14.31 -13.82 -8.54
N LEU A 134 13.29 -14.62 -8.92
CA LEU A 134 11.89 -14.35 -8.58
C LEU A 134 11.61 -14.59 -7.09
N GLU A 135 12.19 -15.63 -6.51
CA GLU A 135 12.10 -15.91 -5.08
C GLU A 135 12.69 -14.77 -4.25
N ARG A 136 13.92 -14.33 -4.58
CA ARG A 136 14.57 -13.20 -3.90
C ARG A 136 13.82 -11.88 -4.05
N LEU A 137 13.22 -11.64 -5.23
CA LEU A 137 12.34 -10.48 -5.42
C LEU A 137 11.09 -10.57 -4.53
N GLN A 138 10.52 -11.75 -4.37
CA GLN A 138 9.36 -11.95 -3.49
C GLN A 138 9.75 -11.76 -2.01
N GLU A 139 10.88 -12.31 -1.56
CA GLU A 139 11.41 -12.11 -0.20
C GLU A 139 11.60 -10.62 0.12
N MET A 140 12.17 -9.86 -0.81
CA MET A 140 12.33 -8.41 -0.64
C MET A 140 10.99 -7.68 -0.52
N LYS A 141 10.00 -8.06 -1.33
CA LYS A 141 8.64 -7.48 -1.27
C LYS A 141 7.95 -7.83 0.06
N ASP A 142 8.17 -9.03 0.57
CA ASP A 142 7.60 -9.49 1.84
C ASP A 142 8.23 -8.74 3.01
N TYR A 143 9.56 -8.66 3.04
CA TYR A 143 10.33 -7.89 4.01
C TYR A 143 9.86 -6.43 4.08
N VAL A 144 9.72 -5.76 2.93
CA VAL A 144 9.24 -4.37 2.85
C VAL A 144 7.85 -4.22 3.46
N ARG A 145 6.92 -5.13 3.16
CA ARG A 145 5.56 -5.09 3.71
C ARG A 145 5.57 -5.24 5.23
N GLU A 146 6.41 -6.13 5.75
CA GLU A 146 6.58 -6.32 7.20
C GLU A 146 7.17 -5.08 7.87
N VAL A 147 8.21 -4.47 7.29
CA VAL A 147 8.84 -3.25 7.80
C VAL A 147 7.84 -2.09 7.84
N VAL A 148 7.07 -1.90 6.76
CA VAL A 148 6.03 -0.85 6.72
C VAL A 148 4.97 -1.10 7.79
N ALA A 149 4.46 -2.32 7.92
CA ALA A 149 3.45 -2.66 8.93
C ALA A 149 3.97 -2.44 10.36
N ALA A 150 5.21 -2.86 10.65
CA ALA A 150 5.83 -2.71 11.95
C ALA A 150 6.05 -1.22 12.33
N GLN A 151 6.57 -0.42 11.39
CA GLN A 151 6.76 1.01 11.63
C GLN A 151 5.43 1.75 11.78
N TYR A 152 4.43 1.45 10.95
CA TYR A 152 3.10 2.04 11.08
C TYR A 152 2.49 1.72 12.45
N ALA A 153 2.56 0.46 12.90
CA ALA A 153 2.06 0.06 14.20
C ALA A 153 2.79 0.81 15.36
N ALA A 154 4.11 0.94 15.28
CA ALA A 154 4.90 1.68 16.27
C ALA A 154 4.50 3.17 16.33
N GLU A 155 4.34 3.82 15.18
CA GLU A 155 3.89 5.21 15.09
C GLU A 155 2.47 5.39 15.65
N ARG A 156 1.59 4.42 15.37
CA ARG A 156 0.20 4.44 15.84
C ARG A 156 0.13 4.38 17.36
N VAL A 157 0.96 3.53 17.98
CA VAL A 157 1.09 3.41 19.44
C VAL A 157 1.67 4.69 20.05
N ALA A 158 2.70 5.27 19.44
CA ALA A 158 3.39 6.43 19.99
C ALA A 158 2.58 7.73 19.86
N ASN A 159 1.94 7.94 18.71
CA ASN A 159 1.41 9.25 18.32
C ASN A 159 -0.12 9.27 18.15
N GLY A 160 -0.79 8.12 18.22
CA GLY A 160 -2.19 8.04 17.87
C GLY A 160 -2.36 8.27 16.38
N ALA A 161 -3.04 9.34 15.96
CA ALA A 161 -3.40 9.52 14.54
C ALA A 161 -2.15 9.65 13.66
N ILE A 162 -2.10 8.88 12.56
CA ILE A 162 -0.99 8.90 11.61
C ILE A 162 -1.31 9.88 10.48
N GLY A 163 -0.52 10.94 10.38
CA GLY A 163 -0.64 11.92 9.30
C GLY A 163 0.25 11.58 8.10
N ARG A 164 0.00 12.26 6.98
CA ARG A 164 0.74 12.09 5.71
C ARG A 164 2.27 12.15 5.86
N ALA A 165 2.79 13.07 6.67
CA ALA A 165 4.23 13.22 6.86
C ALA A 165 4.89 11.98 7.51
N VAL A 166 4.17 11.29 8.39
CA VAL A 166 4.62 10.04 9.01
C VAL A 166 4.59 8.91 7.99
N ILE A 167 3.53 8.83 7.18
CA ILE A 167 3.43 7.88 6.07
C ILE A 167 4.60 8.05 5.09
N ASP A 168 4.88 9.28 4.65
CA ASP A 168 5.99 9.60 3.75
C ASP A 168 7.36 9.21 4.35
N ARG A 169 7.50 9.25 5.67
CA ARG A 169 8.71 8.80 6.36
C ARG A 169 8.79 7.27 6.37
N ILE A 170 7.74 6.58 6.83
CA ILE A 170 7.69 5.11 6.88
C ILE A 170 8.07 4.50 5.53
N SER A 171 7.48 5.01 4.44
CA SER A 171 7.76 4.49 3.11
C SER A 171 9.22 4.69 2.69
N ARG A 172 9.82 5.84 2.98
CA ARG A 172 11.24 6.10 2.68
C ARG A 172 12.16 5.22 3.51
N ASP A 173 11.88 5.09 4.81
CA ASP A 173 12.68 4.31 5.73
C ASP A 173 12.62 2.81 5.39
N ALA A 174 11.46 2.31 4.96
CA ALA A 174 11.31 0.93 4.49
C ALA A 174 12.11 0.65 3.20
N ILE A 175 12.12 1.59 2.25
CA ILE A 175 12.93 1.48 1.03
C ILE A 175 14.41 1.44 1.39
N GLN A 176 14.85 2.35 2.26
CA GLN A 176 16.24 2.40 2.67
C GLN A 176 16.68 1.09 3.34
N GLN A 177 15.90 0.58 4.29
CA GLN A 177 16.19 -0.70 4.96
C GLN A 177 16.21 -1.88 4.00
N ALA A 178 15.29 -1.93 3.04
CA ALA A 178 15.29 -2.98 2.03
C ALA A 178 16.56 -2.94 1.16
N PHE A 179 17.02 -1.74 0.77
CA PHE A 179 18.30 -1.63 0.07
C PHE A 179 19.48 -2.05 0.93
N GLU A 180 19.54 -1.64 2.20
CA GLU A 180 20.61 -2.05 3.12
C GLU A 180 20.69 -3.57 3.26
N VAL A 181 19.57 -4.25 3.49
CA VAL A 181 19.54 -5.71 3.64
C VAL A 181 19.86 -6.45 2.33
N PHE A 182 19.24 -6.05 1.22
CA PHE A 182 19.32 -6.83 -0.02
C PHE A 182 20.49 -6.46 -0.92
N GLU A 183 21.09 -5.26 -0.78
CA GLU A 183 22.38 -4.93 -1.40
C GLU A 183 23.55 -5.62 -0.67
N GLU A 184 23.54 -5.70 0.67
CA GLU A 184 24.60 -6.36 1.46
C GLU A 184 24.62 -7.89 1.28
N GLU A 185 23.46 -8.55 1.25
CA GLU A 185 23.37 -10.00 1.07
C GLU A 185 23.53 -10.45 -0.39
N GLY A 186 23.27 -9.56 -1.35
CA GLY A 186 23.14 -9.90 -2.77
C GLY A 186 24.31 -9.49 -3.66
N GLY A 187 25.27 -8.71 -3.16
CA GLY A 187 26.33 -8.14 -4.01
C GLY A 187 25.75 -7.39 -5.21
N LEU A 188 24.82 -6.45 -4.95
CA LEU A 188 24.29 -5.57 -6.01
C LEU A 188 25.37 -4.59 -6.50
#